data_AF-A0AAW2VYR4-F1
#
_entry.id   AF-A0AAW2VYR4-F1
#
_cell.length_a   1.000
_cell.length_b   1.000
_cell.length_c   1.000
_cell.angle_alpha   90.00
_cell.angle_beta   90.00
_cell.angle_gamma   90.00
#
_symmetry.space_group_name_H-M   'P 1'
#
loop_
_entity.id
_entity.type
_entity.pdbx_description
1 polymer ?
#
loop_
_entity_poly.entity_id
_entity_poly.type
_entity_poly.pdbx_seq_one_letter_code
_entity_poly.pdbx_strand_id
1 'polypeptide(L)'
;MIRNTFDWMKQNEAPYGGEGPDVQSLPLYALQTPWHIKCPLIDYAIVEIHHPERVLRQFDMVQDIPPNPLISERRLHTLDRCGHHEHDWASYHRDYVVQWNDVQSLMVERPEIKNDRDTVPDYMN
;
A
#
# COMPACT_ATOMS: atom_id res chain seq x y z
N MET A 1 14.05 -6.42 4.08
CA MET A 1 14.58 -6.53 2.69
C MET A 1 13.55 -7.30 1.84
N ILE A 2 12.36 -6.71 1.65
CA ILE A 2 11.21 -7.29 0.90
C ILE A 2 10.43 -6.16 0.15
N ARG A 3 10.54 -4.91 0.60
CA ARG A 3 9.81 -3.75 0.05
C ARG A 3 10.02 -3.54 -1.46
N ASN A 4 11.24 -3.70 -1.98
CA ASN A 4 11.53 -3.44 -3.40
C ASN A 4 11.13 -4.60 -4.32
N THR A 5 10.79 -5.77 -3.77
CA THR A 5 10.45 -6.95 -4.58
C THR A 5 9.19 -6.70 -5.41
N PHE A 6 8.21 -5.98 -4.83
CA PHE A 6 6.97 -5.62 -5.52
C PHE A 6 7.18 -4.62 -6.66
N ASP A 7 8.13 -3.68 -6.51
CA ASP A 7 8.45 -2.70 -7.55
C ASP A 7 9.09 -3.34 -8.80
N TRP A 8 9.69 -4.54 -8.66
CA TRP A 8 10.36 -5.28 -9.74
C TRP A 8 9.48 -6.33 -10.40
N MET A 9 8.22 -6.47 -10.00
CA MET A 9 7.32 -7.49 -10.53
C MET A 9 6.81 -7.11 -11.92
N LYS A 10 6.89 -8.06 -12.86
CA LYS A 10 6.24 -7.94 -14.17
C LYS A 10 4.74 -8.19 -14.03
N GLN A 11 3.96 -7.73 -15.01
CA GLN A 11 2.48 -7.81 -15.02
C GLN A 11 1.92 -9.22 -14.80
N ASN A 12 2.70 -10.27 -15.09
CA ASN A 12 2.30 -11.68 -14.93
C ASN A 12 3.11 -12.43 -13.86
N GLU A 13 3.88 -11.73 -13.04
CA GLU A 13 4.61 -12.32 -11.93
C GLU A 13 3.76 -12.19 -10.66
N ALA A 14 3.50 -13.30 -10.00
CA ALA A 14 2.90 -13.33 -8.66
C ALA A 14 4.02 -13.47 -7.62
N PRO A 15 4.00 -12.73 -6.49
CA PRO A 15 5.10 -12.77 -5.52
C PRO A 15 5.13 -14.09 -4.77
N TYR A 16 4.01 -14.80 -4.80
CA TYR A 16 3.80 -16.12 -4.29
C TYR A 16 3.60 -17.00 -5.52
N GLY A 17 4.54 -17.90 -5.83
CA GLY A 17 4.61 -18.65 -7.09
C GLY A 17 3.47 -19.65 -7.33
N GLY A 18 2.26 -19.14 -7.55
CA GLY A 18 1.05 -19.86 -7.95
C GLY A 18 0.16 -18.94 -8.79
N GLU A 19 -0.89 -19.51 -9.39
CA GLU A 19 -1.96 -18.68 -9.95
C GLU A 19 -2.45 -17.76 -8.83
N GLY A 20 -2.42 -16.44 -9.07
CA GLY A 20 -2.91 -15.46 -8.12
C GLY A 20 -4.33 -15.82 -7.68
N PRO A 21 -4.78 -15.38 -6.49
CA PRO A 21 -6.15 -15.65 -6.06
C PRO A 21 -7.10 -15.21 -7.17
N ASP A 22 -8.00 -16.11 -7.58
CA ASP A 22 -9.08 -15.75 -8.51
C ASP A 22 -9.81 -14.55 -7.89
N VAL A 23 -9.67 -13.39 -8.50
CA VAL A 23 -10.22 -12.14 -7.98
C VAL A 23 -11.73 -12.27 -7.80
N GLN A 24 -12.40 -13.07 -8.66
CA GLN A 24 -13.82 -13.36 -8.56
C GLN A 24 -14.20 -14.28 -7.39
N SER A 25 -13.23 -15.01 -6.84
CA SER A 25 -13.39 -15.84 -5.64
C SER A 25 -13.18 -15.09 -4.32
N LEU A 26 -12.68 -13.85 -4.39
CA LEU A 26 -12.49 -13.03 -3.20
C LEU A 26 -13.86 -12.64 -2.61
N PRO A 27 -13.98 -12.55 -1.28
CA PRO A 27 -15.20 -12.08 -0.64
C PRO A 27 -15.64 -10.73 -1.22
N LEU A 28 -16.95 -10.49 -1.31
CA LEU A 28 -17.48 -9.24 -1.89
C LEU A 28 -16.90 -7.98 -1.22
N TYR A 29 -16.63 -8.03 0.09
CA TYR A 29 -16.00 -6.92 0.80
C TYR A 29 -14.56 -6.69 0.34
N ALA A 30 -13.83 -7.74 -0.06
CA ALA A 30 -12.47 -7.64 -0.57
C ALA A 30 -12.50 -6.89 -1.90
N LEU A 31 -13.39 -7.30 -2.82
CA LEU A 31 -13.65 -6.64 -4.11
C LEU A 31 -14.09 -5.17 -3.97
N GLN A 32 -14.70 -4.81 -2.84
CA GLN A 32 -15.11 -3.45 -2.51
C GLN A 32 -14.07 -2.70 -1.67
N THR A 33 -13.05 -3.37 -1.13
CA THR A 33 -11.97 -2.69 -0.40
C THR A 33 -11.11 -1.97 -1.42
N PRO A 34 -10.95 -0.66 -1.29
CA PRO A 34 -10.29 0.08 -2.33
C PRO A 34 -8.78 -0.05 -2.08
N TRP A 35 -8.16 -1.06 -2.68
CA TRP A 35 -6.71 -1.35 -2.64
C TRP A 35 -5.87 -0.17 -3.14
N HIS A 36 -6.50 0.72 -3.91
CA HIS A 36 -5.96 1.98 -4.38
C HIS A 36 -6.07 3.13 -3.35
N ILE A 37 -6.38 2.89 -2.08
CA ILE A 37 -6.37 3.96 -1.07
C ILE A 37 -5.02 4.10 -0.40
N LYS A 38 -4.58 5.35 -0.21
CA LYS A 38 -3.48 5.68 0.68
C LYS A 38 -3.97 5.89 2.12
N CYS A 39 -3.76 4.92 3.00
CA CYS A 39 -4.30 4.97 4.37
C CYS A 39 -3.33 4.48 5.45
N PRO A 40 -3.52 4.88 6.71
CA PRO A 40 -2.79 4.28 7.83
C PRO A 40 -3.32 2.87 8.12
N LEU A 41 -2.45 1.88 8.05
CA LEU A 41 -2.65 0.56 8.64
C LEU A 41 -2.26 0.65 10.12
N ILE A 42 -3.23 0.38 11.00
CA ILE A 42 -3.07 0.55 12.44
C ILE A 42 -3.08 -0.83 13.09
N ASP A 43 -1.95 -1.22 13.65
CA ASP A 43 -1.83 -2.28 14.66
C ASP A 43 -1.66 -1.61 16.03
N TYR A 44 -2.02 -2.29 17.12
CA TYR A 44 -2.16 -1.67 18.46
C TYR A 44 -0.93 -0.87 18.94
N ALA A 45 0.27 -1.16 18.43
CA ALA A 45 1.51 -0.43 18.74
C ALA A 45 2.26 0.10 17.50
N ILE A 46 1.73 -0.10 16.29
CA ILE A 46 2.43 0.22 15.04
C ILE A 46 1.46 0.87 14.06
N VAL A 47 1.89 1.97 13.46
CA VAL A 47 1.21 2.55 12.31
C VAL A 47 2.12 2.44 11.08
N GLU A 48 1.58 1.95 9.97
CA GLU A 48 2.26 1.94 8.67
C GLU A 48 1.37 2.61 7.63
N ILE A 49 1.91 3.49 6.80
CA ILE A 49 1.13 4.07 5.71
C ILE A 49 1.15 3.09 4.52
N HIS A 50 -0.04 2.62 4.13
CA HIS A 50 -0.26 1.92 2.88
C HIS A 50 -0.12 2.91 1.72
N HIS A 51 0.71 2.56 0.74
CA HIS A 51 0.91 3.34 -0.48
C HIS A 51 0.49 2.47 -1.67
N PRO A 52 -0.70 2.70 -2.22
CA PRO A 52 -1.24 1.89 -3.31
C PRO A 52 -0.38 1.95 -4.56
N GLU A 53 0.36 3.05 -4.77
CA GLU A 53 1.19 3.33 -5.94
C GLU A 53 2.23 2.25 -6.20
N ARG A 54 2.58 1.44 -5.20
CA ARG A 54 3.57 0.36 -5.34
C ARG A 54 3.02 -0.96 -5.88
N VAL A 55 1.70 -1.12 -5.95
CA VAL A 55 1.04 -2.38 -6.34
C VAL A 55 0.01 -2.22 -7.46
N LEU A 56 -0.16 -1.00 -8.00
CA LEU A 56 -1.15 -0.69 -9.03
C LEU A 56 -1.04 -1.59 -10.28
N ARG A 57 0.17 -2.00 -10.65
CA ARG A 57 0.39 -2.85 -11.82
C ARG A 57 -0.24 -4.24 -11.68
N GLN A 58 -0.45 -4.72 -10.45
CA GLN A 58 -1.15 -6.00 -10.18
C GLN A 58 -2.66 -5.90 -10.45
N PHE A 59 -3.18 -4.69 -10.63
CA PHE A 59 -4.59 -4.39 -10.88
C PHE A 59 -4.79 -3.70 -12.24
N ASP A 60 -3.87 -3.92 -13.19
CA ASP A 60 -3.91 -3.34 -14.55
C ASP A 60 -3.94 -1.79 -14.60
N MET A 61 -3.37 -1.14 -13.59
CA MET A 61 -3.24 0.32 -13.52
C MET A 61 -1.79 0.78 -13.68
N VAL A 62 -1.62 2.00 -14.22
CA VAL A 62 -0.30 2.61 -14.40
C VAL A 62 0.35 2.86 -13.03
N GLN A 63 1.54 2.30 -12.85
CA GLN A 63 2.39 2.45 -11.66
C GLN A 63 3.57 3.38 -11.97
N ASP A 64 3.51 4.60 -11.42
CA ASP A 64 4.65 5.53 -11.44
C ASP A 64 5.74 5.10 -10.46
N ILE A 65 6.94 5.69 -10.59
CA ILE A 65 7.98 5.57 -9.58
C ILE A 65 7.42 6.11 -8.25
N PRO A 66 7.35 5.27 -7.20
CA PRO A 66 6.82 5.71 -5.92
C PRO A 66 7.67 6.86 -5.35
N PRO A 67 7.06 7.92 -4.81
CA PRO A 67 7.82 8.94 -4.13
C PRO A 67 8.54 8.33 -2.92
N ASN A 68 9.69 8.90 -2.57
CA ASN A 68 10.36 8.53 -1.33
C ASN A 68 9.40 8.72 -0.13
N PRO A 69 9.38 7.78 0.84
CA PRO A 69 8.55 7.93 2.04
C PRO A 69 8.84 9.25 2.74
N LEU A 70 7.79 9.90 3.22
CA LEU A 70 7.94 11.16 3.97
C LEU A 70 8.77 10.92 5.24
N ILE A 71 9.49 11.94 5.70
CA ILE A 71 10.27 11.85 6.95
C ILE A 71 9.36 11.47 8.13
N SER A 72 8.12 11.98 8.14
CA SER A 72 7.09 11.63 9.12
C SER A 72 6.74 10.14 9.09
N GLU A 73 6.59 9.54 7.90
CA GLU A 73 6.33 8.11 7.74
C GLU A 73 7.52 7.27 8.20
N ARG A 74 8.74 7.71 7.92
CA ARG A 74 9.95 7.01 8.40
C ARG A 74 10.03 7.01 9.92
N ARG A 75 9.58 8.08 10.58
CA ARG A 75 9.56 8.18 12.05
C ARG A 75 8.59 7.16 12.67
N LEU A 76 7.53 6.74 11.98
CA LEU A 76 6.65 5.68 12.47
C LEU A 76 7.40 4.39 12.76
N HIS A 77 8.45 4.09 11.98
CA HIS A 77 9.29 2.90 12.17
C HIS A 77 10.36 3.05 13.26
N THR A 78 10.50 4.24 13.85
CA THR A 78 11.44 4.47 14.96
C THR A 78 10.85 4.17 16.33
N LEU A 79 9.52 3.99 16.39
CA LEU A 79 8.84 3.49 17.57
C LEU A 79 9.03 1.98 17.62
N ASP A 80 9.91 1.54 18.52
CA ASP A 80 10.04 0.12 18.83
C ASP A 80 9.04 -0.29 19.92
N ARG A 81 8.79 -1.59 20.03
CA ARG A 81 7.83 -2.15 20.99
C ARG A 81 8.41 -2.23 22.41
N CYS A 82 9.61 -1.71 22.65
CA CYS A 82 10.34 -1.90 23.90
C CYS A 82 10.09 -0.73 24.86
N GLY A 83 9.62 -1.04 26.08
CA GLY A 83 9.50 -0.03 27.15
C GLY A 83 8.28 0.88 27.10
N HIS A 84 7.38 0.71 26.13
CA HIS A 84 6.19 1.54 25.93
C HIS A 84 4.91 1.00 26.63
N HIS A 85 5.03 0.44 27.84
CA HIS A 85 3.89 -0.10 28.59
C HIS A 85 2.91 0.97 29.11
N GLU A 86 3.39 2.20 29.30
CA GLU A 86 2.58 3.35 29.75
C GLU A 86 2.20 4.29 28.59
N HIS A 87 2.43 3.88 27.34
CA HIS A 87 2.13 4.74 26.20
C HIS A 87 0.61 4.84 25.98
N ASP A 88 0.08 6.06 25.93
CA ASP A 88 -1.32 6.31 25.59
C ASP A 88 -1.54 6.12 24.08
N TRP A 89 -1.69 4.85 23.68
CA TRP A 89 -1.94 4.45 22.30
C TRP A 89 -3.23 5.05 21.74
N ALA A 90 -4.24 5.30 22.59
CA ALA A 90 -5.49 5.90 22.15
C ALA A 90 -5.29 7.36 21.71
N SER A 91 -4.51 8.13 22.47
CA SER A 91 -4.13 9.48 22.05
C SER A 91 -3.15 9.47 20.88
N TYR A 92 -2.18 8.56 20.86
CA TYR A 92 -1.21 8.44 19.77
C TYR A 92 -1.88 8.08 18.43
N HIS A 93 -2.86 7.17 18.45
CA HIS A 93 -3.57 6.74 17.24
C HIS A 93 -4.71 7.67 16.80
N ARG A 94 -5.08 8.67 17.59
CA ARG A 94 -6.26 9.51 17.32
C ARG A 94 -6.30 10.05 15.88
N ASP A 95 -5.20 10.66 15.43
CA ASP A 95 -5.15 11.28 14.10
C ASP A 95 -5.18 10.23 12.97
N TYR A 96 -4.60 9.06 13.20
CA TYR A 96 -4.63 7.96 12.23
C TYR A 96 -6.02 7.30 12.15
N VAL A 97 -6.72 7.19 13.27
CA VAL A 97 -8.11 6.71 13.31
C VAL A 97 -9.04 7.68 12.58
N VAL A 98 -8.84 8.99 12.72
CA VAL A 98 -9.58 9.99 11.94
C VAL A 98 -9.34 9.82 10.45
N GLN A 99 -8.08 9.64 10.02
CA GLN A 99 -7.74 9.37 8.61
C GLN A 99 -8.35 8.06 8.10
N TRP A 100 -8.36 7.00 8.91
CA TRP A 100 -8.97 5.73 8.56
C TRP A 100 -10.50 5.83 8.41
N ASN A 101 -11.16 6.63 9.25
CA ASN A 101 -12.60 6.81 9.13
C ASN A 101 -12.99 7.59 7.86
N ASP A 102 -12.06 8.37 7.30
CA ASP A 102 -12.23 9.11 6.03
C ASP A 102 -11.51 8.44 4.85
N VAL A 103 -11.19 7.15 4.96
CA VAL A 103 -10.34 6.43 4.00
C VAL A 103 -10.84 6.50 2.56
N GLN A 104 -12.16 6.58 2.36
CA GLN A 104 -12.77 6.69 1.02
C GLN A 104 -12.38 8.00 0.30
N SER A 105 -12.06 9.08 1.03
CA SER A 105 -11.60 10.34 0.45
C SER A 105 -10.13 10.28 0.00
N LEU A 106 -9.39 9.25 0.42
CA LEU A 106 -7.96 9.05 0.18
C LEU A 106 -7.67 8.10 -0.99
N MET A 107 -8.67 7.87 -1.84
CA MET A 107 -8.57 7.05 -3.04
C MET A 107 -7.58 7.66 -4.03
N VAL A 108 -6.67 6.83 -4.53
CA VAL A 108 -5.67 7.19 -5.54
C VAL A 108 -6.19 6.72 -6.90
N GLU A 109 -6.75 7.62 -7.68
CA GLU A 109 -7.18 7.33 -9.04
C GLU A 109 -5.99 7.27 -10.00
N ARG A 110 -5.96 6.23 -10.84
CA ARG A 110 -4.89 6.00 -11.80
C ARG A 110 -5.46 5.48 -13.11
N PRO A 111 -4.86 5.87 -14.26
CA PRO A 111 -5.32 5.38 -15.54
C PRO A 111 -5.04 3.87 -15.66
N GLU A 112 -5.97 3.18 -16.31
CA GLU A 112 -5.77 1.79 -16.75
C GLU A 112 -4.65 1.70 -17.78
N ILE A 113 -3.90 0.61 -17.74
CA ILE A 113 -2.90 0.26 -18.75
C ILE A 113 -3.66 -0.11 -20.03
N LYS A 114 -3.48 0.66 -21.11
CA LYS A 114 -4.21 0.43 -22.37
C LYS A 114 -3.35 -0.23 -23.44
N ASN A 115 -2.02 -0.12 -23.36
CA ASN A 115 -1.10 -0.72 -24.34
C ASN A 115 0.22 -1.19 -23.68
N ASP A 116 0.93 -2.12 -24.34
CA ASP A 116 2.27 -2.61 -23.93
C ASP A 116 3.34 -1.50 -23.81
N ARG A 117 3.08 -0.29 -24.32
CA ARG A 117 3.98 0.87 -24.15
C ARG A 117 3.91 1.49 -22.76
N ASP A 118 2.79 1.32 -22.06
CA ASP A 118 2.57 1.84 -20.71
C ASP A 118 3.29 0.97 -19.64
N THR A 119 3.84 -0.18 -20.06
CA THR A 119 4.59 -1.13 -19.22
C THR A 119 6.10 -1.15 -19.52
N VAL A 120 6.57 -0.30 -20.44
CA VAL A 120 7.99 -0.26 -20.84
C VAL A 120 8.83 0.15 -19.61
N PRO A 121 9.88 -0.61 -19.26
CA PRO A 121 10.74 -0.33 -18.11
C PRO A 121 11.68 0.88 -18.31
N ASP A 122 11.17 2.02 -18.78
CA ASP A 122 11.97 3.26 -18.94
C ASP A 122 12.57 3.73 -17.60
N TYR A 123 12.15 3.10 -16.48
CA TYR A 123 12.65 3.31 -15.12
C TYR A 123 13.93 2.51 -14.76
N MET A 124 14.50 1.69 -15.64
CA MET A 124 15.69 0.86 -15.36
C MET A 124 17.02 1.38 -15.93
N ASN A 125 17.08 2.66 -16.37
CA ASN A 125 18.32 3.34 -16.77
C ASN A 125 18.88 4.24 -15.66
#